data_AF-A0A927BYU3-F1
#
_entry.id   AF-A0A927BYU3-F1
#
_cell.length_a   1.000
_cell.length_b   1.000
_cell.length_c   1.000
_cell.angle_alpha   90.00
_cell.angle_beta   90.00
_cell.angle_gamma   90.00
#
_symmetry.space_group_name_H-M   'P 1'
#
loop_
_entity.id
_entity.type
_entity.pdbx_description
1 polymer ?
#
loop_
_entity_poly.entity_id
_entity_poly.type
_entity_poly.pdbx_seq_one_letter_code
_entity_poly.pdbx_strand_id
1 'polypeptide(L)'
;SGFGLLIAIELAGRGRRVLAGLRRLERAAALLGEADAAGVRDRIDIVRLDVDEPEEIAACIAYAQHTYGRLDTLVNNAGFAVGGFVEEVPMEAWRAQLETNFFGAVALTRAVLPLMRERRAGTIIQIGSISGRIAFPGYGPYAASKFALEGFTESLRHEMAPYGVRVLLVEPGAYRTAIWDKGLDGIHRKPDSPYAAALSGMLAYSAQAAASAPDPIEVARLVAALASGKGGGRLRHPIGRGARALLIARALVPWRLLEAAVRRALAAKRR
;
A
#
# COMPACT_ATOMS: atom_id res chain seq x y z
N SER A 1 0.92 10.50 7.13
CA SER A 1 -0.53 10.34 7.35
C SER A 1 -0.95 8.91 6.98
N GLY A 2 -2.24 8.57 7.11
CA GLY A 2 -2.79 7.27 6.71
C GLY A 2 -2.13 6.09 7.44
N PHE A 3 -2.03 4.94 6.77
CA PHE A 3 -1.39 3.76 7.35
C PHE A 3 0.05 4.00 7.80
N GLY A 4 0.87 4.67 6.98
CA GLY A 4 2.28 4.92 7.32
C GLY A 4 2.47 5.67 8.65
N LEU A 5 1.61 6.64 8.96
CA LEU A 5 1.64 7.33 10.25
C LEU A 5 1.29 6.36 11.38
N LEU A 6 0.16 5.65 11.27
CA LEU A 6 -0.31 4.75 12.34
C LEU A 6 0.67 3.58 12.55
N ILE A 7 1.27 3.07 11.48
CA ILE A 7 2.32 2.03 11.53
C ILE A 7 3.53 2.55 12.31
N ALA A 8 3.97 3.78 12.05
CA ALA A 8 5.11 4.36 12.77
C ALA A 8 4.82 4.47 14.27
N ILE A 9 3.65 4.99 14.65
CA ILE A 9 3.23 5.09 16.06
C ILE A 9 3.15 3.70 16.72
N GLU A 10 2.51 2.73 16.07
CA GLU A 10 2.33 1.40 16.62
C GLU A 10 3.67 0.64 16.76
N LEU A 11 4.58 0.77 15.79
CA LEU A 11 5.93 0.19 15.89
C LEU A 11 6.72 0.83 17.04
N ALA A 12 6.67 2.15 17.17
CA ALA A 12 7.36 2.89 18.23
C ALA A 12 6.80 2.55 19.62
N GLY A 13 5.47 2.40 19.75
CA GLY A 13 4.79 1.93 20.95
C GLY A 13 5.21 0.52 21.38
N ARG A 14 5.68 -0.31 20.43
CA ARG A 14 6.24 -1.64 20.70
C ARG A 14 7.75 -1.66 20.93
N GLY A 15 8.36 -0.49 21.19
CA GLY A 15 9.80 -0.40 21.50
C GLY A 15 10.72 -0.40 20.29
N ARG A 16 10.19 -0.27 19.06
CA ARG A 16 11.03 -0.15 17.86
C ARG A 16 11.49 1.29 17.69
N ARG A 17 12.72 1.47 17.20
CA ARG A 17 13.14 2.73 16.58
C ARG A 17 12.62 2.76 15.15
N VAL A 18 12.02 3.87 14.76
CA VAL A 18 11.34 4.03 13.49
C VAL A 18 11.97 5.18 12.73
N LEU A 19 12.50 4.86 11.56
CA LEU A 19 12.86 5.86 10.56
C LEU A 19 11.65 6.11 9.66
N ALA A 20 10.94 7.20 9.89
CA ALA A 20 9.75 7.55 9.13
C ALA A 20 10.13 8.42 7.92
N GLY A 21 10.12 7.80 6.72
CA GLY A 21 10.32 8.48 5.45
C GLY A 21 9.09 9.25 5.00
N LEU A 22 9.27 10.55 4.72
CA LEU A 22 8.23 11.44 4.22
C LEU A 22 8.69 12.11 2.93
N ARG A 23 7.91 11.97 1.85
CA ARG A 23 8.10 12.78 0.62
C ARG A 23 7.99 14.28 0.87
N ARG A 24 7.12 14.66 1.82
CA ARG A 24 6.75 16.04 2.13
C ARG A 24 6.93 16.30 3.61
N LEU A 25 8.03 16.96 3.98
CA LEU A 25 8.42 17.18 5.38
C LEU A 25 7.43 18.06 6.15
N GLU A 26 6.67 18.91 5.48
CA GLU A 26 5.60 19.70 6.10
C GLU A 26 4.49 18.83 6.73
N ARG A 27 4.41 17.54 6.34
CA ARG A 27 3.49 16.58 6.95
C ARG A 27 4.06 15.91 8.21
N ALA A 28 5.30 16.21 8.58
CA ALA A 28 5.93 15.67 9.79
C ALA A 28 5.17 16.09 11.04
N ALA A 29 4.72 17.36 11.12
CA ALA A 29 4.03 17.89 12.30
C ALA A 29 2.85 17.01 12.77
N ALA A 30 2.07 16.48 11.83
CA ALA A 30 0.95 15.58 12.16
C ALA A 30 1.42 14.23 12.75
N LEU A 31 2.46 13.61 12.18
CA LEU A 31 3.03 12.38 12.74
C LEU A 31 3.63 12.62 14.12
N LEU A 32 4.31 13.75 14.26
CA LEU A 32 4.99 14.14 15.47
C LEU A 32 4.02 14.44 16.63
N GLY A 33 2.92 15.14 16.36
CA GLY A 33 1.88 15.36 17.37
C GLY A 33 1.22 14.07 17.86
N GLU A 34 0.98 13.11 16.95
CA GLU A 34 0.47 11.78 17.32
C GLU A 34 1.50 10.96 18.11
N ALA A 35 2.80 11.13 17.80
CA ALA A 35 3.89 10.49 18.53
C ALA A 35 4.06 11.05 19.94
N ASP A 36 3.89 12.37 20.09
CA ASP A 36 3.90 13.05 21.39
C ASP A 36 2.71 12.60 22.24
N ALA A 37 1.50 12.56 21.67
CA ALA A 37 0.29 12.08 22.34
C ALA A 37 0.41 10.61 22.78
N ALA A 38 1.09 9.78 21.99
CA ALA A 38 1.35 8.38 22.32
C ALA A 38 2.58 8.16 23.23
N GLY A 39 3.36 9.21 23.54
CA GLY A 39 4.56 9.12 24.37
C GLY A 39 5.71 8.32 23.75
N VAL A 40 5.84 8.33 22.42
CA VAL A 40 6.81 7.53 21.65
C VAL A 40 7.71 8.35 20.73
N ARG A 41 7.70 9.68 20.91
CA ARG A 41 8.40 10.62 20.04
C ARG A 41 9.90 10.36 19.93
N ASP A 42 10.53 10.00 21.04
CA ASP A 42 11.96 9.70 21.16
C ASP A 42 12.42 8.50 20.30
N ARG A 43 11.46 7.73 19.77
CA ARG A 43 11.71 6.55 18.94
C ARG A 43 11.45 6.79 17.46
N ILE A 44 11.04 7.99 17.06
CA ILE A 44 10.69 8.30 15.68
C ILE A 44 11.60 9.39 15.13
N ASP A 45 12.46 9.00 14.19
CA ASP A 45 13.26 9.93 13.40
C ASP A 45 12.59 10.17 12.05
N ILE A 46 12.61 11.43 11.60
CA ILE A 46 12.02 11.85 10.32
C ILE A 46 13.13 11.98 9.29
N VAL A 47 12.92 11.42 8.11
CA VAL A 47 13.79 11.64 6.95
C VAL A 47 12.97 12.04 5.73
N ARG A 48 13.55 12.89 4.87
CA ARG A 48 13.00 13.10 3.54
C ARG A 48 13.23 11.84 2.72
N LEU A 49 12.17 11.30 2.14
CA LEU A 49 12.24 10.13 1.29
C LEU A 49 11.10 10.19 0.27
N ASP A 50 11.42 10.62 -0.93
CA ASP A 50 10.70 10.25 -2.13
C ASP A 50 11.25 8.91 -2.67
N VAL A 51 10.36 7.95 -2.90
CA VAL A 51 10.75 6.62 -3.39
C VAL A 51 10.98 6.61 -4.90
N ASP A 52 10.60 7.70 -5.58
CA ASP A 52 10.86 7.89 -7.01
C ASP A 52 12.26 8.47 -7.25
N GLU A 53 12.95 8.93 -6.19
CA GLU A 53 14.27 9.59 -6.25
C GLU A 53 15.38 8.67 -5.68
N PRO A 54 16.23 8.07 -6.53
CA PRO A 54 17.26 7.12 -6.09
C PRO A 54 18.25 7.67 -5.06
N GLU A 55 18.59 8.96 -5.16
CA GLU A 55 19.51 9.65 -4.26
C GLU A 55 18.93 9.75 -2.84
N GLU A 56 17.61 9.97 -2.72
CA GLU A 56 16.94 10.01 -1.42
C GLU A 56 16.84 8.62 -0.78
N ILE A 57 16.62 7.59 -1.58
CA ILE A 57 16.71 6.20 -1.12
C ILE A 57 18.11 5.92 -0.57
N ALA A 58 19.15 6.23 -1.34
CA ALA A 58 20.54 5.99 -0.93
C ALA A 58 20.89 6.75 0.37
N ALA A 59 20.51 8.03 0.48
CA ALA A 59 20.73 8.84 1.66
C ALA A 59 19.98 8.28 2.90
N CYS A 60 18.74 7.83 2.72
CA CYS A 60 17.94 7.22 3.79
C CYS A 60 18.58 5.93 4.32
N ILE A 61 19.05 5.05 3.43
CA ILE A 61 19.72 3.80 3.84
C ILE A 61 21.05 4.10 4.54
N ALA A 62 21.86 5.02 4.01
CA ALA A 62 23.10 5.45 4.64
C ALA A 62 22.86 6.01 6.04
N TYR A 63 21.83 6.86 6.21
CA TYR A 63 21.43 7.38 7.52
C TYR A 63 21.01 6.26 8.48
N ALA A 64 20.20 5.31 8.03
CA ALA A 64 19.77 4.18 8.86
C ALA A 64 20.97 3.33 9.34
N GLN A 65 21.92 3.08 8.45
CA GLN A 65 23.14 2.34 8.80
C GLN A 65 24.03 3.11 9.77
N HIS A 66 24.26 4.40 9.53
CA HIS A 66 25.09 5.23 10.40
C HIS A 66 24.48 5.39 11.81
N THR A 67 23.18 5.67 11.88
CA THR A 67 22.49 6.01 13.14
C THR A 67 22.12 4.79 13.97
N TYR A 68 21.75 3.67 13.33
CA TYR A 68 21.25 2.48 14.04
C TYR A 68 22.10 1.23 13.86
N GLY A 69 23.05 1.23 12.92
CA GLY A 69 23.91 0.07 12.61
C GLY A 69 23.20 -1.11 11.95
N ARG A 70 21.86 -1.09 11.86
CA ARG A 70 21.06 -2.20 11.34
C ARG A 70 19.68 -1.75 10.86
N LEU A 71 19.10 -2.54 9.96
CA LEU A 71 17.73 -2.37 9.50
C LEU A 71 16.97 -3.70 9.59
N ASP A 72 16.04 -3.79 10.53
CA ASP A 72 15.32 -5.03 10.84
C ASP A 72 14.06 -5.24 10.03
N THR A 73 13.36 -4.15 9.74
CA THR A 73 12.09 -4.18 9.04
C THR A 73 12.04 -3.07 8.02
N LEU A 74 11.69 -3.41 6.79
CA LEU A 74 11.29 -2.47 5.76
C LEU A 74 9.77 -2.57 5.60
N VAL A 75 9.07 -1.44 5.67
CA VAL A 75 7.63 -1.35 5.34
C VAL A 75 7.46 -0.45 4.13
N ASN A 76 7.22 -1.06 2.98
CA ASN A 76 6.90 -0.35 1.74
C ASN A 76 5.42 0.04 1.75
N ASN A 77 5.16 1.27 2.20
CA ASN A 77 3.81 1.83 2.31
C ASN A 77 3.53 2.93 1.28
N ALA A 78 4.55 3.58 0.73
CA ALA A 78 4.38 4.68 -0.21
C ALA A 78 3.50 4.26 -1.39
N GLY A 79 2.53 5.12 -1.72
CA GLY A 79 1.65 4.88 -2.85
C GLY A 79 0.45 5.79 -2.89
N PHE A 80 -0.15 5.86 -4.07
CA PHE A 80 -1.35 6.63 -4.36
C PHE A 80 -2.21 5.89 -5.38
N ALA A 81 -3.39 6.46 -5.70
CA ALA A 81 -4.31 5.89 -6.67
C ALA A 81 -4.66 6.93 -7.73
N VAL A 82 -4.50 6.54 -8.99
CA VAL A 82 -5.07 7.18 -10.18
C VAL A 82 -6.15 6.26 -10.73
N GLY A 83 -7.21 6.86 -11.26
CA GLY A 83 -8.27 6.12 -11.94
C GLY A 83 -8.89 6.90 -13.09
N GLY A 84 -9.93 6.32 -13.66
CA GLY A 84 -10.55 6.72 -14.92
C GLY A 84 -10.70 5.52 -15.86
N PHE A 85 -11.53 5.65 -16.89
CA PHE A 85 -11.64 4.62 -17.91
C PHE A 85 -10.37 4.59 -18.78
N VAL A 86 -10.01 3.40 -19.26
CA VAL A 86 -8.65 3.11 -19.77
C VAL A 86 -8.19 4.10 -20.84
N GLU A 87 -9.03 4.40 -21.82
CA GLU A 87 -8.71 5.33 -22.93
C GLU A 87 -8.78 6.82 -22.54
N GLU A 88 -9.22 7.13 -21.32
CA GLU A 88 -9.37 8.50 -20.82
C GLU A 88 -8.27 8.91 -19.84
N VAL A 89 -7.50 7.94 -19.34
CA VAL A 89 -6.36 8.18 -18.46
C VAL A 89 -5.11 8.40 -19.31
N PRO A 90 -4.44 9.58 -19.21
CA PRO A 90 -3.19 9.84 -19.92
C PRO A 90 -2.08 8.87 -19.53
N MET A 91 -1.22 8.50 -20.47
CA MET A 91 -0.13 7.55 -20.24
C MET A 91 0.86 8.01 -19.16
N GLU A 92 1.01 9.31 -18.98
CA GLU A 92 1.83 9.92 -17.93
C GLU A 92 1.31 9.54 -16.54
N ALA A 93 -0.02 9.50 -16.37
CA ALA A 93 -0.65 9.11 -15.11
C ALA A 93 -0.52 7.60 -14.86
N TRP A 94 -0.54 6.76 -15.91
CA TRP A 94 -0.20 5.33 -15.81
C TRP A 94 1.25 5.13 -15.35
N ARG A 95 2.20 5.86 -15.96
CA ARG A 95 3.62 5.78 -15.60
C ARG A 95 3.84 6.22 -14.15
N ALA A 96 3.33 7.39 -13.77
CA ALA A 96 3.45 7.89 -12.40
C ALA A 96 2.84 6.93 -11.37
N GLN A 97 1.71 6.29 -11.70
CA GLN A 97 1.09 5.30 -10.82
C GLN A 97 2.01 4.10 -10.56
N LEU A 98 2.68 3.59 -11.60
CA LEU A 98 3.61 2.46 -11.50
C LEU A 98 4.94 2.88 -10.87
N GLU A 99 5.40 4.10 -11.15
CA GLU A 99 6.64 4.66 -10.60
C GLU A 99 6.62 4.57 -9.07
N THR A 100 5.67 5.22 -8.42
CA THR A 100 5.64 5.21 -6.94
C THR A 100 5.19 3.87 -6.36
N ASN A 101 4.11 3.27 -6.87
CA ASN A 101 3.52 2.10 -6.20
C ASN A 101 4.30 0.80 -6.42
N PHE A 102 5.08 0.72 -7.51
CA PHE A 102 5.81 -0.48 -7.89
C PHE A 102 7.31 -0.22 -7.97
N PHE A 103 7.79 0.66 -8.84
CA PHE A 103 9.23 0.87 -9.01
C PHE A 103 9.90 1.43 -7.76
N GLY A 104 9.27 2.37 -7.06
CA GLY A 104 9.76 2.90 -5.79
C GLY A 104 9.85 1.82 -4.69
N ALA A 105 8.85 0.94 -4.61
CA ALA A 105 8.88 -0.20 -3.69
C ALA A 105 10.00 -1.19 -4.06
N VAL A 106 10.23 -1.44 -5.36
CA VAL A 106 11.33 -2.29 -5.86
C VAL A 106 12.68 -1.63 -5.53
N ALA A 107 12.86 -0.34 -5.82
CA ALA A 107 14.10 0.40 -5.62
C ALA A 107 14.51 0.43 -4.15
N LEU A 108 13.59 0.81 -3.26
CA LEU A 108 13.85 0.84 -1.82
C LEU A 108 14.13 -0.57 -1.27
N THR A 109 13.40 -1.58 -1.75
CA THR A 109 13.67 -2.97 -1.41
C THR A 109 15.08 -3.37 -1.82
N ARG A 110 15.46 -3.14 -3.09
CA ARG A 110 16.79 -3.48 -3.64
C ARG A 110 17.92 -2.86 -2.81
N ALA A 111 17.76 -1.62 -2.36
CA ALA A 111 18.75 -0.93 -1.52
C ALA A 111 18.92 -1.58 -0.14
N VAL A 112 17.86 -2.18 0.41
CA VAL A 112 17.87 -2.82 1.74
C VAL A 112 18.33 -4.28 1.70
N LEU A 113 18.13 -4.99 0.57
CA LEU A 113 18.39 -6.43 0.48
C LEU A 113 19.80 -6.85 0.90
N PRO A 114 20.90 -6.20 0.48
CA PRO A 114 22.24 -6.60 0.88
C PRO A 114 22.41 -6.64 2.41
N LEU A 115 21.88 -5.61 3.11
CA LEU A 115 21.96 -5.48 4.56
C LEU A 115 21.24 -6.60 5.31
N MET A 116 20.05 -6.98 4.81
CA MET A 116 19.28 -8.08 5.40
C MET A 116 19.86 -9.45 5.06
N ARG A 117 20.33 -9.62 3.81
CA ARG A 117 20.90 -10.86 3.27
C ARG A 117 22.17 -11.26 4.00
N GLU A 118 23.11 -10.33 4.16
CA GLU A 118 24.41 -10.58 4.82
C GLU A 118 24.23 -10.99 6.29
N ARG A 119 23.30 -10.33 6.98
CA ARG A 119 22.95 -10.67 8.36
C ARG A 119 22.08 -11.93 8.49
N ARG A 120 21.58 -12.43 7.37
CA ARG A 120 20.62 -13.55 7.29
C ARG A 120 19.36 -13.32 8.14
N ALA A 121 18.92 -12.07 8.25
CA ALA A 121 17.82 -11.67 9.10
C ALA A 121 17.19 -10.35 8.63
N GLY A 122 15.87 -10.33 8.56
CA GLY A 122 15.10 -9.13 8.22
C GLY A 122 13.63 -9.46 7.94
N THR A 123 12.79 -8.44 7.90
CA THR A 123 11.39 -8.56 7.46
C THR A 123 11.05 -7.44 6.48
N ILE A 124 10.54 -7.80 5.31
CA ILE A 124 10.05 -6.87 4.29
C ILE A 124 8.53 -7.02 4.25
N ILE A 125 7.82 -5.92 4.46
CA ILE A 125 6.36 -5.87 4.44
C ILE A 125 5.94 -4.93 3.33
N GLN A 126 5.25 -5.49 2.34
CA GLN A 126 4.66 -4.74 1.25
C GLN A 126 3.21 -4.40 1.63
N ILE A 127 2.83 -3.12 1.52
CA ILE A 127 1.44 -2.69 1.68
C ILE A 127 0.76 -2.76 0.30
N GLY A 128 0.12 -3.92 0.06
CA GLY A 128 -0.66 -4.21 -1.12
C GLY A 128 -2.06 -3.63 -1.06
N SER A 129 -3.00 -4.37 -1.65
CA SER A 129 -4.43 -4.06 -1.67
C SER A 129 -5.18 -5.30 -2.13
N ILE A 130 -6.45 -5.46 -1.78
CA ILE A 130 -7.34 -6.39 -2.50
C ILE A 130 -7.34 -6.14 -4.02
N SER A 131 -7.04 -4.91 -4.44
CA SER A 131 -6.92 -4.52 -5.85
C SER A 131 -5.71 -5.11 -6.56
N GLY A 132 -4.78 -5.76 -5.83
CA GLY A 132 -3.70 -6.56 -6.41
C GLY A 132 -4.14 -7.94 -6.88
N ARG A 133 -5.38 -8.35 -6.58
CA ARG A 133 -5.93 -9.66 -6.95
C ARG A 133 -7.30 -9.58 -7.60
N ILE A 134 -7.98 -8.44 -7.46
CA ILE A 134 -9.26 -8.16 -8.08
C ILE A 134 -9.19 -6.77 -8.71
N ALA A 135 -9.36 -6.69 -10.03
CA ALA A 135 -9.44 -5.41 -10.71
C ALA A 135 -10.90 -4.95 -10.82
N PHE A 136 -11.13 -3.67 -10.60
CA PHE A 136 -12.42 -3.03 -10.84
C PHE A 136 -12.29 -2.07 -12.02
N PRO A 137 -13.36 -1.88 -12.83
CA PRO A 137 -13.41 -0.82 -13.83
C PRO A 137 -12.99 0.52 -13.23
N GLY A 138 -12.46 1.44 -14.03
CA GLY A 138 -12.08 2.78 -13.53
C GLY A 138 -10.86 2.85 -12.60
N TYR A 139 -10.26 1.71 -12.22
CA TYR A 139 -9.05 1.65 -11.39
C TYR A 139 -7.89 0.92 -12.10
N GLY A 140 -7.89 0.90 -13.44
CA GLY A 140 -6.91 0.18 -14.25
C GLY A 140 -5.45 0.42 -13.85
N PRO A 141 -4.97 1.69 -13.80
CA PRO A 141 -3.60 2.00 -13.39
C PRO A 141 -3.26 1.48 -11.99
N TYR A 142 -4.13 1.78 -11.02
CA TYR A 142 -3.91 1.39 -9.63
C TYR A 142 -3.89 -0.13 -9.46
N ALA A 143 -4.87 -0.83 -10.03
CA ALA A 143 -4.93 -2.29 -10.03
C ALA A 143 -3.67 -2.88 -10.66
N ALA A 144 -3.26 -2.41 -11.85
CA ALA A 144 -2.04 -2.86 -12.51
C ALA A 144 -0.81 -2.75 -11.59
N SER A 145 -0.63 -1.60 -10.91
CA SER A 145 0.48 -1.41 -9.96
C SER A 145 0.45 -2.41 -8.79
N LYS A 146 -0.73 -2.74 -8.27
CA LYS A 146 -0.88 -3.63 -7.12
C LYS A 146 -0.77 -5.10 -7.51
N PHE A 147 -1.19 -5.47 -8.72
CA PHE A 147 -0.92 -6.79 -9.31
C PHE A 147 0.59 -6.97 -9.58
N ALA A 148 1.28 -5.95 -10.09
CA ALA A 148 2.74 -6.00 -10.26
C ALA A 148 3.45 -6.20 -8.92
N LEU A 149 3.00 -5.50 -7.87
CA LEU A 149 3.54 -5.65 -6.52
C LEU A 149 3.34 -7.06 -5.95
N GLU A 150 2.22 -7.73 -6.22
CA GLU A 150 1.97 -9.13 -5.83
C GLU A 150 3.02 -10.07 -6.45
N GLY A 151 3.20 -10.01 -7.78
CA GLY A 151 4.16 -10.86 -8.48
C GLY A 151 5.61 -10.62 -8.02
N PHE A 152 5.99 -9.35 -7.82
CA PHE A 152 7.30 -9.02 -7.26
C PHE A 152 7.49 -9.59 -5.85
N THR A 153 6.48 -9.47 -5.00
CA THR A 153 6.56 -9.97 -3.61
C THR A 153 6.68 -11.50 -3.59
N GLU A 154 5.97 -12.22 -4.46
CA GLU A 154 6.10 -13.67 -4.59
C GLU A 154 7.51 -14.09 -5.00
N SER A 155 8.06 -13.48 -6.06
CA SER A 155 9.45 -13.76 -6.50
C SER A 155 10.44 -13.49 -5.37
N LEU A 156 10.35 -12.30 -4.77
CA LEU A 156 11.25 -11.86 -3.72
C LEU A 156 11.22 -12.80 -2.50
N ARG A 157 10.04 -13.33 -2.15
CA ARG A 157 9.90 -14.30 -1.06
C ARG A 157 10.73 -15.56 -1.29
N HIS A 158 10.76 -16.07 -2.52
CA HIS A 158 11.55 -17.25 -2.87
C HIS A 158 13.05 -16.95 -2.86
N GLU A 159 13.45 -15.81 -3.44
CA GLU A 159 14.86 -15.38 -3.48
C GLU A 159 15.44 -15.19 -2.08
N MET A 160 14.64 -14.67 -1.14
CA MET A 160 15.10 -14.28 0.19
C MET A 160 14.97 -15.38 1.26
N ALA A 161 14.22 -16.44 0.99
CA ALA A 161 14.03 -17.55 1.93
C ALA A 161 15.35 -18.23 2.36
N PRO A 162 16.32 -18.53 1.46
CA PRO A 162 17.60 -19.12 1.85
C PRO A 162 18.45 -18.25 2.78
N TYR A 163 18.15 -16.95 2.86
CA TYR A 163 18.83 -15.98 3.70
C TYR A 163 18.06 -15.64 4.98
N GLY A 164 17.00 -16.37 5.33
CA GLY A 164 16.24 -16.12 6.57
C GLY A 164 15.50 -14.78 6.60
N VAL A 165 15.38 -14.09 5.45
CA VAL A 165 14.67 -12.82 5.35
C VAL A 165 13.20 -13.09 5.05
N ARG A 166 12.33 -12.52 5.89
CA ARG A 166 10.88 -12.67 5.76
C ARG A 166 10.34 -11.66 4.76
N VAL A 167 9.45 -12.09 3.87
CA VAL A 167 8.78 -11.21 2.90
C VAL A 167 7.29 -11.47 3.02
N LEU A 168 6.52 -10.41 3.25
CA LEU A 168 5.11 -10.47 3.60
C LEU A 168 4.34 -9.40 2.83
N LEU A 169 3.09 -9.70 2.51
CA LEU A 169 2.16 -8.81 1.83
C LEU A 169 0.92 -8.62 2.68
N VAL A 170 0.66 -7.37 3.08
CA VAL A 170 -0.59 -6.99 3.72
C VAL A 170 -1.53 -6.51 2.63
N GLU A 171 -2.75 -7.04 2.56
CA GLU A 171 -3.73 -6.72 1.52
C GLU A 171 -4.96 -6.04 2.16
N PRO A 172 -4.92 -4.72 2.43
CA PRO A 172 -6.08 -4.01 2.93
C PRO A 172 -7.22 -3.99 1.90
N GLY A 173 -8.45 -4.16 2.40
CA GLY A 173 -9.68 -3.82 1.69
C GLY A 173 -9.93 -2.31 1.64
N ALA A 174 -11.20 -1.91 1.52
CA ALA A 174 -11.58 -0.51 1.67
C ALA A 174 -11.36 -0.08 3.14
N TYR A 175 -10.51 0.93 3.33
CA TYR A 175 -10.19 1.56 4.62
C TYR A 175 -10.33 3.06 4.48
N ARG A 176 -10.81 3.75 5.52
CA ARG A 176 -10.86 5.22 5.53
C ARG A 176 -9.44 5.76 5.66
N THR A 177 -8.82 6.06 4.51
CA THR A 177 -7.51 6.70 4.43
C THR A 177 -7.52 7.76 3.34
N ALA A 178 -6.62 8.73 3.45
CA ALA A 178 -6.48 9.80 2.47
C ALA A 178 -6.15 9.31 1.05
N ILE A 179 -5.91 8.02 0.82
CA ILE A 179 -5.73 7.46 -0.53
C ILE A 179 -7.05 7.46 -1.31
N TRP A 180 -8.20 7.39 -0.63
CA TRP A 180 -9.50 7.47 -1.29
C TRP A 180 -9.90 8.92 -1.47
N ASP A 181 -9.68 9.78 -0.47
CA ASP A 181 -9.94 11.22 -0.62
C ASP A 181 -9.07 11.84 -1.73
N LYS A 182 -7.77 11.53 -1.78
CA LYS A 182 -6.87 11.97 -2.87
C LYS A 182 -7.00 11.15 -4.15
N GLY A 183 -7.41 9.88 -4.04
CA GLY A 183 -7.66 9.02 -5.18
C GLY A 183 -8.88 9.48 -5.98
N LEU A 184 -9.87 10.09 -5.33
CA LEU A 184 -11.00 10.74 -6.00
C LEU A 184 -10.55 11.95 -6.83
N ASP A 185 -9.54 12.70 -6.37
CA ASP A 185 -8.92 13.81 -7.11
C ASP A 185 -8.04 13.30 -8.28
N GLY A 186 -7.40 12.14 -8.10
CA GLY A 186 -6.60 11.47 -9.13
C GLY A 186 -7.41 10.67 -10.15
N ILE A 187 -8.74 10.75 -10.12
CA ILE A 187 -9.61 10.09 -11.09
C ILE A 187 -9.89 11.04 -12.25
N HIS A 188 -9.42 10.66 -13.44
CA HIS A 188 -9.68 11.36 -14.68
C HIS A 188 -11.16 11.22 -15.06
N ARG A 189 -11.82 12.35 -15.28
CA ARG A 189 -13.25 12.45 -15.62
C ARG A 189 -13.39 13.32 -16.85
N LYS A 190 -14.18 12.85 -17.82
CA LYS A 190 -14.63 13.64 -18.97
C LYS A 190 -16.16 13.71 -18.91
N PRO A 191 -16.78 14.90 -18.74
CA PRO A 191 -18.24 15.01 -18.62
C PRO A 191 -18.99 14.41 -19.81
N ASP A 192 -18.49 14.63 -21.03
CA ASP A 192 -19.10 14.14 -22.28
C ASP A 192 -18.71 12.70 -22.63
N SER A 193 -18.10 11.99 -21.69
CA SER A 193 -17.66 10.61 -21.87
C SER A 193 -18.85 9.64 -21.94
N PRO A 194 -18.80 8.62 -22.82
CA PRO A 194 -19.75 7.49 -22.74
C PRO A 194 -19.66 6.72 -21.41
N TYR A 195 -18.61 6.91 -20.63
CA TYR A 195 -18.38 6.26 -19.33
C TYR A 195 -18.80 7.10 -18.12
N ALA A 196 -19.20 8.37 -18.31
CA ALA A 196 -19.43 9.31 -17.21
C ALA A 196 -20.41 8.78 -16.14
N ALA A 197 -21.52 8.17 -16.56
CA ALA A 197 -22.49 7.56 -15.66
C ALA A 197 -21.91 6.35 -14.88
N ALA A 198 -21.15 5.48 -15.56
CA ALA A 198 -20.53 4.32 -14.94
C ALA A 198 -19.44 4.73 -13.94
N LEU A 199 -18.62 5.73 -14.29
CA LEU A 199 -17.60 6.31 -13.44
C LEU A 199 -18.23 6.93 -12.18
N SER A 200 -19.25 7.77 -12.33
CA SER A 200 -19.97 8.37 -11.20
C SER A 200 -20.58 7.31 -10.27
N GLY A 201 -21.20 6.27 -10.85
CA GLY A 201 -21.79 5.18 -10.10
C GLY A 201 -20.78 4.41 -9.25
N MET A 202 -19.58 4.19 -9.80
CA MET A 202 -18.45 3.57 -9.10
C MET A 202 -17.87 4.47 -8.02
N LEU A 203 -17.64 5.76 -8.30
CA LEU A 203 -17.13 6.71 -7.31
C LEU A 203 -18.03 6.77 -6.08
N ALA A 204 -19.35 6.79 -6.29
CA ALA A 204 -20.33 6.75 -5.21
C ALA A 204 -20.24 5.44 -4.39
N TYR A 205 -20.03 4.30 -5.04
CA TYR A 205 -19.81 3.03 -4.34
C TYR A 205 -18.53 3.06 -3.50
N SER A 206 -17.41 3.54 -4.07
CA SER A 206 -16.15 3.66 -3.34
C SER A 206 -16.27 4.59 -2.14
N ALA A 207 -16.97 5.72 -2.29
CA ALA A 207 -17.25 6.65 -1.19
C ALA A 207 -18.08 5.99 -0.07
N GLN A 208 -19.12 5.22 -0.43
CA GLN A 208 -19.94 4.49 0.54
C GLN A 208 -19.14 3.38 1.26
N ALA A 209 -18.30 2.66 0.52
CA ALA A 209 -17.40 1.66 1.08
C ALA A 209 -16.39 2.29 2.06
N ALA A 210 -15.84 3.46 1.72
CA ALA A 210 -14.93 4.20 2.60
C ALA A 210 -15.63 4.76 3.86
N ALA A 211 -16.90 5.18 3.74
CA ALA A 211 -17.68 5.67 4.87
C ALA A 211 -17.94 4.57 5.92
N SER A 212 -18.18 3.34 5.47
CA SER A 212 -18.43 2.16 6.32
C SER A 212 -17.17 1.35 6.67
N ALA A 213 -16.00 1.85 6.29
CA ALA A 213 -14.75 1.14 6.43
C ALA A 213 -14.30 1.01 7.91
N PRO A 214 -13.62 -0.10 8.27
CA PRO A 214 -13.03 -0.26 9.60
C PRO A 214 -11.94 0.79 9.89
N ASP A 215 -11.56 0.87 11.17
CA ASP A 215 -10.50 1.76 11.62
C ASP A 215 -9.14 1.35 11.00
N PRO A 216 -8.42 2.26 10.32
CA PRO A 216 -7.11 1.97 9.74
C PRO A 216 -6.05 1.53 10.77
N ILE A 217 -6.27 1.71 12.08
CA ILE A 217 -5.40 1.18 13.13
C ILE A 217 -5.25 -0.34 13.08
N GLU A 218 -6.24 -1.07 12.56
CA GLU A 218 -6.17 -2.52 12.40
C GLU A 218 -5.00 -2.94 11.50
N VAL A 219 -4.76 -2.18 10.42
CA VAL A 219 -3.65 -2.40 9.49
C VAL A 219 -2.32 -2.14 10.20
N ALA A 220 -2.22 -1.04 10.95
CA ALA A 220 -1.03 -0.70 11.71
C ALA A 220 -0.67 -1.78 12.75
N ARG A 221 -1.65 -2.24 13.53
CA ARG A 221 -1.51 -3.31 14.52
C ARG A 221 -1.05 -4.63 13.90
N LEU A 222 -1.60 -4.97 12.73
CA LEU A 222 -1.18 -6.15 11.96
C LEU A 222 0.27 -6.01 11.50
N VAL A 223 0.62 -4.90 10.84
CA VAL A 223 1.99 -4.65 10.36
C VAL A 223 2.99 -4.72 11.51
N ALA A 224 2.70 -4.09 12.64
CA ALA A 224 3.57 -4.13 13.81
C ALA A 224 3.66 -5.53 14.45
N ALA A 225 2.61 -6.36 14.35
CA ALA A 225 2.68 -7.75 14.78
C ALA A 225 3.60 -8.58 13.87
N LEU A 226 3.47 -8.38 12.56
CA LEU A 226 4.30 -9.06 11.55
C LEU A 226 5.78 -8.66 11.68
N ALA A 227 6.07 -7.37 11.87
CA ALA A 227 7.41 -6.83 12.11
C ALA A 227 8.07 -7.44 13.37
N SER A 228 7.26 -7.80 14.38
CA SER A 228 7.73 -8.44 15.61
C SER A 228 7.80 -9.97 15.56
N GLY A 229 7.88 -10.57 14.37
CA GLY A 229 8.11 -12.02 14.22
C GLY A 229 6.85 -12.85 14.05
N LYS A 230 5.65 -12.32 14.34
CA LYS A 230 4.40 -13.08 14.22
C LYS A 230 4.06 -13.34 12.74
N GLY A 231 3.43 -14.48 12.44
CA GLY A 231 2.84 -14.75 11.12
C GLY A 231 3.81 -15.12 9.99
N GLY A 232 5.07 -15.45 10.28
CA GLY A 232 6.12 -15.68 9.27
C GLY A 232 5.92 -16.85 8.28
N GLY A 233 4.91 -17.70 8.49
CA GLY A 233 4.60 -18.84 7.61
C GLY A 233 3.73 -18.50 6.40
N ARG A 234 3.03 -17.36 6.37
CA ARG A 234 2.14 -16.97 5.27
C ARG A 234 2.70 -15.77 4.53
N LEU A 235 2.59 -15.77 3.20
CA LEU A 235 2.95 -14.61 2.38
C LEU A 235 1.90 -13.50 2.52
N ARG A 236 0.62 -13.86 2.45
CA ARG A 236 -0.50 -12.94 2.27
C ARG A 236 -1.32 -12.75 3.54
N HIS A 237 -1.63 -11.49 3.84
CA HIS A 237 -2.39 -11.09 5.02
C HIS A 237 -3.53 -10.14 4.61
N PRO A 238 -4.64 -10.68 4.07
CA PRO A 238 -5.82 -9.89 3.76
C PRO A 238 -6.52 -9.42 5.04
N ILE A 239 -6.83 -8.13 5.06
CA ILE A 239 -7.42 -7.43 6.22
C ILE A 239 -8.51 -6.46 5.76
N GLY A 240 -9.53 -6.27 6.59
CA GLY A 240 -10.70 -5.45 6.29
C GLY A 240 -11.97 -6.28 6.18
N ARG A 241 -13.11 -5.64 6.46
CA ARG A 241 -14.43 -6.27 6.46
C ARG A 241 -14.71 -6.85 5.07
N GLY A 242 -15.00 -8.15 5.02
CA GLY A 242 -15.34 -8.86 3.78
C GLY A 242 -14.16 -9.13 2.82
N ALA A 243 -12.95 -8.63 3.07
CA ALA A 243 -11.82 -8.78 2.15
C ALA A 243 -11.50 -10.27 1.87
N ARG A 244 -11.43 -11.10 2.92
CA ARG A 244 -11.20 -12.55 2.77
C ARG A 244 -12.32 -13.25 2.01
N ALA A 245 -13.57 -12.95 2.34
CA ALA A 245 -14.72 -13.55 1.69
C ALA A 245 -14.76 -13.20 0.19
N LEU A 246 -14.44 -11.95 -0.15
CA LEU A 246 -14.36 -11.48 -1.54
C LEU A 246 -13.23 -12.19 -2.31
N LEU A 247 -12.06 -12.38 -1.69
CA LEU A 247 -10.95 -13.10 -2.33
C LEU A 247 -11.25 -14.59 -2.52
N ILE A 248 -11.93 -15.22 -1.57
CA ILE A 248 -12.41 -16.61 -1.71
C ILE A 248 -13.44 -16.70 -2.84
N ALA A 249 -14.42 -15.78 -2.87
CA ALA A 249 -15.40 -15.71 -3.95
C ALA A 249 -14.72 -15.51 -5.31
N ARG A 250 -13.73 -14.64 -5.43
CA ARG A 250 -12.95 -14.44 -6.67
C ARG A 250 -12.26 -15.71 -7.15
N ALA A 251 -11.79 -16.56 -6.22
CA ALA A 251 -11.09 -17.80 -6.53
C ALA A 251 -12.05 -18.92 -6.95
N LEU A 252 -13.27 -18.96 -6.39
CA LEU A 252 -14.22 -20.05 -6.61
C LEU A 252 -15.27 -19.75 -7.68
N VAL A 253 -15.67 -18.48 -7.84
CA VAL A 253 -16.74 -18.09 -8.75
C VAL A 253 -16.20 -18.04 -10.18
N PRO A 254 -16.84 -18.76 -11.14
CA PRO A 254 -16.48 -18.68 -12.55
C PRO A 254 -16.46 -17.25 -13.08
N TRP A 255 -15.48 -16.94 -13.93
CA TRP A 255 -15.28 -15.59 -14.47
C TRP A 255 -16.55 -14.97 -15.06
N ARG A 256 -17.35 -15.75 -15.81
CA ARG A 256 -18.60 -15.28 -16.44
C ARG A 256 -19.62 -14.74 -15.42
N LEU A 257 -19.68 -15.33 -14.23
CA LEU A 257 -20.61 -14.89 -13.18
C LEU A 257 -20.12 -13.60 -12.51
N LEU A 258 -18.80 -13.51 -12.26
CA LEU A 258 -18.19 -12.27 -11.78
C LEU A 258 -18.39 -11.13 -12.78
N GLU A 259 -18.16 -11.39 -14.06
CA GLU A 259 -18.38 -10.44 -15.14
C GLU A 259 -19.84 -9.99 -15.19
N ALA A 260 -20.80 -10.91 -15.09
CA ALA A 260 -22.22 -10.58 -15.05
C ALA A 260 -22.59 -9.69 -13.85
N ALA A 261 -22.02 -9.97 -12.66
CA ALA A 261 -22.23 -9.16 -11.47
C ALA A 261 -21.67 -7.74 -11.64
N VAL A 262 -20.45 -7.60 -12.19
CA VAL A 262 -19.83 -6.30 -12.49
C VAL A 262 -20.67 -5.54 -13.53
N ARG A 263 -21.11 -6.17 -14.62
CA ARG A 263 -21.97 -5.55 -15.63
C ARG A 263 -23.28 -5.03 -15.03
N ARG A 264 -23.92 -5.80 -14.15
CA ARG A 264 -25.13 -5.36 -13.43
C ARG A 264 -24.85 -4.16 -12.53
N ALA A 265 -23.74 -4.18 -11.78
CA ALA A 265 -23.37 -3.06 -10.91
C ALA A 265 -23.11 -1.77 -11.70
N LEU A 266 -22.51 -1.86 -12.89
CA LEU A 266 -22.30 -0.72 -13.78
C LEU A 266 -23.60 -0.24 -14.45
N ALA A 267 -24.51 -1.17 -14.79
CA ALA A 267 -25.76 -0.86 -15.50
C ALA A 267 -26.89 -0.33 -14.60
N ALA A 268 -26.95 -0.74 -13.34
CA ALA A 268 -28.04 -0.42 -12.40
C ALA A 268 -28.20 1.08 -12.09
N LYS A 269 -27.27 1.94 -12.56
CA LYS A 269 -27.27 3.40 -12.33
C LYS A 269 -27.42 4.23 -13.62
N ARG A 270 -27.88 3.62 -14.72
CA ARG A 270 -28.25 4.31 -15.98
C ARG A 270 -29.70 4.86 -15.98
N ARG A 271 -30.41 4.82 -14.85
CA ARG A 271 -31.78 5.32 -14.70
C ARG A 271 -31.82 6.52 -13.78
#